data_AF-A0A3D9HNP5-F1
#
_entry.id   AF-A0A3D9HNP5-F1
#
_cell.length_a   1.000
_cell.length_b   1.000
_cell.length_c   1.000
_cell.angle_alpha   90.00
_cell.angle_beta   90.00
_cell.angle_gamma   90.00
#
_symmetry.space_group_name_H-M   'P 1'
#
loop_
_entity.id
_entity.type
_entity.pdbx_description
1 polymer ?
#
loop_
_entity_poly.entity_id
_entity_poly.type
_entity_poly.pdbx_seq_one_letter_code
_entity_poly.pdbx_strand_id
1 'polypeptide(L)'
;MTGYAQYRPIGLKTEYTHVDLEKQLVKAIVKYKGKKIITVTVDLLADSIQKVGGLEEVSHLEVHGINEHDTLIMIKQMAEF
;
A
#
# COMPACT_ATOMS: atom_id res chain seq x y z
N MET A 1 -19.46 31.11 10.90
CA MET A 1 -18.42 30.23 11.47
C MET A 1 -17.62 29.66 10.32
N THR A 2 -16.36 30.06 10.19
CA THR A 2 -15.44 29.51 9.19
C THR A 2 -14.74 28.31 9.83
N GLY A 3 -15.12 27.10 9.42
CA GLY A 3 -14.40 25.87 9.78
C GLY A 3 -13.25 25.66 8.81
N TYR A 4 -12.08 25.31 9.33
CA TYR A 4 -10.91 24.95 8.53
C TYR A 4 -10.61 23.46 8.72
N ALA A 5 -10.36 22.76 7.62
CA ALA A 5 -9.92 21.37 7.61
C ALA A 5 -8.39 21.31 7.61
N GLN A 6 -7.80 20.55 8.54
CA GLN A 6 -6.36 20.30 8.57
C GLN A 6 -6.07 18.91 8.01
N TYR A 7 -5.41 18.85 6.85
CA TYR A 7 -4.88 17.61 6.30
C TYR A 7 -3.52 17.32 6.94
N ARG A 8 -3.43 16.26 7.75
CA ARG A 8 -2.15 15.76 8.25
C ARG A 8 -1.78 14.47 7.53
N PRO A 9 -0.60 14.38 6.90
CA PRO A 9 -0.15 13.13 6.33
C PRO A 9 0.07 12.12 7.46
N ILE A 10 -0.64 11.00 7.37
CA ILE A 10 -0.54 9.85 8.27
C ILE A 10 0.84 9.17 8.24
N GLY A 11 1.70 9.53 7.27
CA GLY A 11 3.05 9.00 7.12
C GLY A 11 3.14 7.64 6.44
N LEU A 12 2.03 7.11 5.93
CA LEU A 12 1.98 5.91 5.09
C LEU A 12 2.26 6.29 3.63
N LYS A 13 3.14 5.55 2.96
CA LYS A 13 3.49 5.77 1.55
C LYS A 13 3.71 4.44 0.85
N THR A 14 3.16 4.30 -0.35
CA THR A 14 3.42 3.17 -1.25
C THR A 14 4.41 3.60 -2.33
N GLU A 15 5.41 2.77 -2.60
CA GLU A 15 6.40 2.97 -3.66
C GLU A 15 6.47 1.74 -4.56
N TYR A 16 6.21 1.92 -5.86
CA TYR A 16 6.36 0.87 -6.87
C TYR A 16 7.83 0.79 -7.28
N THR A 17 8.51 -0.22 -6.77
CA THR A 17 9.98 -0.38 -6.88
C THR A 17 10.43 -1.16 -8.10
N HIS A 18 9.55 -2.00 -8.65
CA HIS A 18 9.85 -2.79 -9.84
C HIS A 18 8.56 -3.09 -10.59
N VAL A 19 8.59 -2.96 -11.90
CA VAL A 19 7.49 -3.28 -12.80
C VAL A 19 8.09 -4.09 -13.96
N ASP A 20 7.72 -5.36 -14.06
CA ASP A 20 8.04 -6.24 -15.18
C ASP A 20 6.80 -6.35 -16.06
N LEU A 21 6.82 -5.68 -17.22
CA LEU A 21 5.70 -5.65 -18.15
C LEU A 21 5.52 -6.98 -18.89
N GLU A 22 6.60 -7.73 -19.14
CA GLU A 22 6.54 -9.01 -19.85
C GLU A 22 5.92 -10.09 -18.97
N LYS A 23 6.29 -10.10 -17.68
CA LYS A 23 5.72 -11.04 -16.69
C LYS A 23 4.48 -10.49 -16.00
N GLN A 24 4.07 -9.26 -16.31
CA GLN A 24 3.03 -8.50 -15.61
C GLN A 24 3.13 -8.58 -14.08
N LEU A 25 4.34 -8.39 -13.57
CA LEU A 25 4.67 -8.50 -12.16
C LEU A 25 5.09 -7.14 -11.60
N VAL A 26 4.40 -6.70 -10.55
CA VAL A 26 4.64 -5.40 -9.91
C VAL A 26 5.05 -5.60 -8.46
N LYS A 27 6.16 -4.97 -8.05
CA LYS A 27 6.64 -4.98 -6.67
C LYS A 27 6.49 -3.61 -6.03
N ALA A 28 5.64 -3.52 -5.02
CA ALA A 28 5.43 -2.34 -4.21
C ALA A 28 6.02 -2.49 -2.81
N ILE A 29 6.43 -1.38 -2.22
CA ILE A 29 6.85 -1.28 -0.82
C ILE A 29 5.96 -0.28 -0.12
N VAL A 30 5.35 -0.68 1.00
CA VAL A 30 4.64 0.21 1.90
C VAL A 30 5.58 0.63 3.02
N LYS A 31 5.71 1.94 3.21
CA LYS A 31 6.52 2.56 4.27
C LYS A 31 5.62 3.33 5.22
N TYR A 32 5.89 3.22 6.52
CA TYR A 32 5.34 4.09 7.55
C TYR A 32 6.46 4.92 8.18
N LYS A 33 6.32 6.25 8.12
CA LYS A 33 7.33 7.21 8.60
C LYS A 33 8.75 6.90 8.08
N GLY A 34 8.85 6.49 6.81
CA GLY A 34 10.11 6.14 6.14
C GLY A 34 10.60 4.71 6.38
N LYS A 35 10.04 3.97 7.35
CA LYS A 35 10.37 2.57 7.60
C LYS A 35 9.51 1.64 6.74
N LYS A 36 10.15 0.70 6.03
CA LYS A 36 9.44 -0.36 5.30
C LYS A 36 8.69 -1.26 6.27
N ILE A 37 7.40 -1.46 6.04
CA ILE A 37 6.54 -2.34 6.85
C ILE A 37 5.93 -3.49 6.02
N ILE A 38 5.62 -3.27 4.74
CA ILE A 38 5.12 -4.30 3.84
C ILE A 38 5.90 -4.27 2.53
N THR A 39 6.23 -5.44 2.00
CA THR A 39 6.57 -5.64 0.59
C THR A 39 5.45 -6.41 -0.07
N VAL A 40 4.90 -5.87 -1.15
CA VAL A 40 3.80 -6.48 -1.92
C VAL A 40 4.32 -6.83 -3.30
N THR A 41 4.04 -8.04 -3.74
CA THR A 41 4.25 -8.49 -5.12
C THR A 41 2.88 -8.81 -5.70
N VAL A 42 2.50 -8.10 -6.76
CA VAL A 42 1.27 -8.32 -7.51
C VAL A 42 1.65 -9.06 -8.79
N ASP A 43 1.06 -10.23 -8.99
CA ASP A 43 1.13 -10.97 -10.24
C ASP A 43 -0.22 -10.81 -10.95
N LEU A 44 -0.23 -10.00 -12.01
CA LEU A 44 -1.46 -9.67 -12.74
C LEU A 44 -1.92 -10.83 -13.62
N LEU A 45 -1.00 -11.70 -14.07
CA LEU A 45 -1.34 -12.88 -14.88
C LEU A 45 -2.06 -13.94 -14.03
N ALA A 46 -1.55 -14.18 -12.82
CA ALA A 46 -2.12 -15.14 -11.88
C ALA A 46 -3.26 -14.56 -11.02
N ASP A 47 -3.62 -13.29 -11.22
CA ASP A 47 -4.58 -12.53 -10.40
C ASP A 47 -4.28 -12.59 -8.89
N SER A 48 -2.99 -12.63 -8.52
CA SER A 48 -2.57 -12.95 -7.16
C SER A 48 -1.75 -11.85 -6.49
N ILE A 49 -1.89 -11.74 -5.18
CA ILE A 49 -1.13 -10.82 -4.34
C ILE A 49 -0.32 -11.65 -3.34
N GLN A 50 0.99 -11.46 -3.35
CA GLN A 50 1.90 -11.99 -2.33
C GLN A 50 2.39 -10.83 -1.48
N LYS A 51 2.47 -11.02 -0.16
CA LYS A 51 2.99 -10.00 0.75
C LYS A 51 4.01 -10.58 1.72
N VAL A 52 4.95 -9.73 2.12
CA VAL A 52 5.89 -9.98 3.22
C VAL A 52 5.81 -8.83 4.20
N GLY A 53 5.55 -9.14 5.48
CA GLY A 53 5.23 -8.17 6.53
C GLY A 53 3.72 -7.93 6.66
N GLY A 54 3.38 -6.91 7.43
CA GLY A 54 2.00 -6.53 7.70
C GLY A 54 1.88 -5.12 8.28
N LEU A 55 0.64 -4.73 8.58
CA LEU A 55 0.31 -3.42 9.17
C LEU A 55 0.28 -3.43 10.70
N GLU A 56 0.86 -4.43 11.37
CA GLU A 56 0.78 -4.56 12.84
C GLU A 56 1.37 -3.33 13.55
N GLU A 57 2.47 -2.79 13.01
CA GLU A 57 3.13 -1.55 13.49
C GLU A 57 2.26 -0.29 13.32
N VAL A 58 1.19 -0.37 12.54
CA VAL A 58 0.27 0.73 12.27
C VAL A 58 -1.20 0.36 12.53
N SER A 59 -1.44 -0.65 13.36
CA SER A 59 -2.80 -1.06 13.79
C SER A 59 -3.60 0.09 14.41
N HIS A 60 -2.95 1.06 15.04
CA HIS A 60 -3.60 2.28 15.54
C HIS A 60 -4.18 3.18 14.42
N LEU A 61 -3.84 2.94 13.15
CA LEU A 61 -4.41 3.64 11.99
C LEU A 61 -5.70 2.99 11.48
N GLU A 62 -6.10 1.81 11.97
CA GLU A 62 -7.38 1.19 11.59
C GLU A 62 -8.58 2.08 11.92
N VAL A 63 -8.50 2.86 13.00
CA VAL A 63 -9.52 3.88 13.37
C VAL A 63 -9.68 4.99 12.33
N HIS A 64 -8.70 5.14 11.45
CA HIS A 64 -8.70 6.07 10.32
C HIS A 64 -9.10 5.40 9.00
N GLY A 65 -9.62 4.17 9.05
CA GLY A 65 -10.04 3.40 7.88
C GLY A 65 -8.88 2.73 7.15
N ILE A 66 -7.70 2.63 7.77
CA ILE A 66 -6.51 2.03 7.15
C ILE A 66 -6.34 0.62 7.66
N ASN A 67 -6.78 -0.34 6.86
CA ASN A 67 -6.55 -1.75 7.11
C ASN A 67 -5.73 -2.38 5.98
N GLU A 68 -5.21 -3.57 6.24
CA GLU A 68 -4.31 -4.24 5.32
C GLU A 68 -5.01 -4.66 4.03
N HIS A 69 -6.23 -5.18 4.13
CA HIS A 69 -6.99 -5.67 2.98
C HIS A 69 -7.21 -4.57 1.93
N ASP A 70 -7.73 -3.43 2.36
CA ASP A 70 -8.00 -2.28 1.48
C ASP A 70 -6.69 -1.71 0.91
N THR A 71 -5.62 -1.72 1.70
CA THR A 71 -4.28 -1.29 1.24
C THR A 71 -3.77 -2.20 0.11
N LEU A 72 -3.92 -3.52 0.24
CA LEU A 72 -3.49 -4.48 -0.78
C LEU A 72 -4.33 -4.36 -2.07
N ILE A 73 -5.64 -4.16 -1.94
CA ILE A 73 -6.52 -3.93 -3.09
C ILE A 73 -6.13 -2.65 -3.82
N MET A 74 -5.92 -1.55 -3.11
CA MET A 74 -5.50 -0.28 -3.71
C MET A 74 -4.18 -0.42 -4.47
N ILE A 75 -3.21 -1.17 -3.91
CA ILE A 75 -1.93 -1.44 -4.57
C ILE A 75 -2.13 -2.24 -5.87
N LYS A 76 -2.99 -3.25 -5.85
CA LYS A 76 -3.30 -4.04 -7.06
C LYS A 76 -3.98 -3.19 -8.14
N GLN A 77 -4.99 -2.41 -7.79
CA GLN A 77 -5.70 -1.53 -8.73
C GLN A 77 -4.77 -0.49 -9.37
N MET A 78 -3.80 0.03 -8.61
CA MET A 78 -2.80 0.95 -9.14
C MET A 78 -1.68 0.26 -9.93
N ALA A 79 -1.52 -1.06 -9.79
CA ALA A 79 -0.58 -1.87 -10.55
C ALA A 79 -1.15 -2.30 -11.90
N GLU A 80 -2.48 -2.26 -12.08
CA GLU A 80 -3.14 -2.46 -13.36
C GLU A 80 -2.88 -1.24 -14.27
N PHE A 81 -2.17 -1.44 -15.39
CA PHE A 81 -1.80 -0.42 -16.37
C PHE A 81 -2.30 -0.77 -17.78
#